data_AF-A0A6L6ZQP6-F1
#
_entry.id   AF-A0A6L6ZQP6-F1
#
_cell.length_a   1.000
_cell.length_b   1.000
_cell.length_c   1.000
_cell.angle_alpha   90.00
_cell.angle_beta   90.00
_cell.angle_gamma   90.00
#
_symmetry.space_group_name_H-M   'P 1'
#
loop_
_entity.id
_entity.type
_entity.pdbx_description
1 polymer ?
#
loop_
_entity_poly.entity_id
_entity_poly.type
_entity_poly.pdbx_seq_one_letter_code
_entity_poly.pdbx_strand_id
1 'polypeptide(L)'
;MKSAIEKAIDIAGGVNALARAVGVKQPSVSRWRKIGLVGVEHVPDVSAVTGIPAHELRPDKPKLFPHPSLARTGEVKGLYVPELRSDRDAI
;
A
#
# COMPACT_ATOMS: atom_id res chain seq x y z
N MET A 1 -3.92 -8.40 -15.39
CA MET A 1 -3.24 -8.02 -14.13
C MET A 1 -4.27 -8.06 -13.02
N LYS A 2 -4.02 -8.79 -11.92
CA LYS A 2 -4.87 -8.73 -10.74
C LYS A 2 -4.66 -7.39 -10.02
N SER A 3 -5.74 -6.67 -9.77
CA SER A 3 -5.68 -5.41 -9.00
C SER A 3 -5.32 -5.70 -7.54
N ALA A 4 -4.82 -4.69 -6.82
CA ALA A 4 -4.48 -4.84 -5.40
C ALA A 4 -5.69 -5.28 -4.56
N ILE A 5 -6.90 -4.83 -4.92
CA ILE A 5 -8.15 -5.27 -4.27
C ILE A 5 -8.48 -6.75 -4.57
N GLU A 6 -8.20 -7.26 -5.76
CA GLU A 6 -8.39 -8.69 -6.03
C GLU A 6 -7.42 -9.55 -5.21
N LYS A 7 -6.17 -9.11 -5.06
CA LYS A 7 -5.23 -9.77 -4.14
C LYS A 7 -5.72 -9.71 -2.69
N ALA A 8 -6.23 -8.56 -2.25
CA ALA A 8 -6.79 -8.41 -0.91
C ALA A 8 -7.97 -9.37 -0.67
N ILE A 9 -8.85 -9.51 -1.66
CA ILE A 9 -9.99 -10.44 -1.62
C ILE A 9 -9.50 -11.89 -1.55
N ASP A 10 -8.50 -12.27 -2.35
CA ASP A 10 -7.93 -13.61 -2.36
C ASP A 10 -7.29 -13.95 -1.00
N ILE A 11 -6.50 -13.03 -0.42
CA ILE A 11 -5.86 -13.19 0.90
C ILE A 11 -6.88 -13.33 2.02
N ALA A 12 -7.94 -12.52 1.99
CA ALA A 12 -8.99 -12.55 2.99
C ALA A 12 -9.88 -13.82 2.89
N GLY A 13 -9.79 -14.60 1.81
CA GLY A 13 -10.63 -15.78 1.59
C GLY A 13 -11.98 -15.47 0.94
N GLY A 14 -12.07 -14.35 0.21
CA GLY A 14 -13.22 -13.97 -0.60
C GLY A 14 -13.89 -12.66 -0.17
N VAL A 15 -14.85 -12.20 -0.98
CA VAL A 15 -15.51 -10.90 -0.84
C VAL A 15 -16.22 -10.77 0.50
N ASN A 16 -16.93 -11.83 0.94
CA ASN A 16 -17.66 -11.84 2.20
C ASN A 16 -16.74 -11.81 3.41
N ALA A 17 -15.62 -12.54 3.34
CA ALA A 17 -14.65 -12.61 4.42
C ALA A 17 -13.96 -11.25 4.60
N LEU A 18 -13.53 -10.61 3.49
CA LEU A 18 -12.97 -9.26 3.52
C LEU A 18 -13.97 -8.24 4.06
N ALA A 19 -15.24 -8.30 3.62
CA ALA A 19 -16.28 -7.40 4.10
C ALA A 19 -16.48 -7.50 5.63
N ARG A 20 -16.50 -8.73 6.16
CA ARG A 20 -16.63 -8.97 7.61
C ARG A 20 -15.41 -8.51 8.39
N ALA A 21 -14.20 -8.77 7.88
CA ALA A 21 -12.96 -8.38 8.54
C ALA A 21 -12.79 -6.85 8.63
N VAL A 22 -13.24 -6.12 7.61
CA VAL A 22 -13.17 -4.65 7.53
C VAL A 22 -14.41 -3.99 8.17
N GLY A 23 -15.47 -4.75 8.47
CA GLY A 23 -16.71 -4.21 9.04
C GLY A 23 -17.59 -3.46 8.04
N VAL A 24 -17.50 -3.77 6.74
CA VAL A 24 -18.31 -3.15 5.68
C VAL A 24 -19.34 -4.11 5.11
N LYS A 25 -20.32 -3.56 4.38
CA LYS A 25 -21.27 -4.38 3.63
C LYS A 25 -20.60 -4.99 2.39
N GLN A 26 -20.98 -6.21 2.05
CA GLN A 26 -20.52 -6.95 0.87
C GLN A 26 -20.57 -6.16 -0.46
N PRO A 27 -21.62 -5.36 -0.75
CA PRO A 27 -21.68 -4.55 -1.96
C PRO A 27 -20.58 -3.48 -2.04
N SER A 28 -20.07 -3.00 -0.90
CA SER A 28 -18.94 -2.06 -0.87
C SER A 28 -17.69 -2.70 -1.45
N VAL A 29 -17.38 -3.93 -1.03
CA VAL A 29 -16.23 -4.69 -1.54
C VAL A 29 -16.41 -5.04 -3.01
N SER A 30 -17.62 -5.43 -3.43
CA SER A 30 -17.94 -5.68 -4.84
C SER A 30 -17.71 -4.43 -5.70
N ARG A 31 -18.12 -3.25 -5.21
CA ARG A 31 -17.87 -1.97 -5.86
C ARG A 31 -16.37 -1.66 -5.96
N TRP A 32 -15.59 -1.90 -4.89
CA TRP A 32 -14.14 -1.71 -4.93
C TRP A 32 -13.48 -2.63 -5.95
N ARG A 33 -13.91 -3.89 -6.03
CA ARG A 33 -13.41 -4.84 -7.04
C ARG A 33 -13.68 -4.35 -8.46
N LYS A 34 -14.89 -3.84 -8.74
CA LYS A 34 -15.27 -3.31 -10.05
C LYS A 34 -14.47 -2.07 -10.44
N ILE A 35 -14.19 -1.19 -9.48
CA ILE A 35 -13.43 0.06 -9.71
C ILE A 35 -11.91 -0.18 -9.69
N GLY A 36 -11.46 -1.24 -8.99
CA GLY A 36 -10.04 -1.52 -8.73
C GLY A 36 -9.44 -0.72 -7.56
N LEU A 37 -10.25 0.04 -6.81
CA LEU A 37 -9.79 0.92 -5.74
C LEU A 37 -10.62 0.74 -4.47
N VAL A 38 -9.94 0.70 -3.32
CA VAL A 38 -10.56 0.65 -1.98
C VAL A 38 -10.96 2.05 -1.52
N GLY A 39 -12.09 2.18 -0.83
CA GLY A 39 -12.52 3.45 -0.21
C GLY A 39 -11.46 4.01 0.75
N VAL A 40 -11.19 5.33 0.72
CA VAL A 40 -10.05 5.95 1.43
C VAL A 40 -10.08 5.61 2.92
N GLU A 41 -11.26 5.69 3.50
CA GLU A 41 -11.53 5.42 4.91
C GLU A 41 -11.21 3.97 5.33
N HIS A 42 -11.31 3.01 4.42
CA HIS A 42 -11.10 1.58 4.70
C HIS A 42 -9.74 1.06 4.24
N VAL A 43 -8.91 1.91 3.59
CA VAL A 43 -7.57 1.52 3.16
C VAL A 43 -6.71 1.04 4.35
N PRO A 44 -6.70 1.72 5.52
CA PRO A 44 -5.93 1.26 6.68
C PRO A 44 -6.39 -0.12 7.17
N ASP A 45 -7.70 -0.35 7.26
CA ASP A 45 -8.27 -1.61 7.73
C ASP A 45 -7.96 -2.76 6.76
N VAL A 46 -8.15 -2.54 5.46
CA VAL A 46 -7.81 -3.53 4.42
C VAL A 46 -6.31 -3.83 4.45
N SER A 47 -5.47 -2.81 4.64
CA SER A 47 -4.01 -2.99 4.76
C SER A 47 -3.64 -3.84 5.97
N ALA A 48 -4.26 -3.59 7.13
CA ALA A 48 -4.04 -4.35 8.35
C ALA A 48 -4.49 -5.82 8.22
N VAL A 49 -5.64 -6.08 7.59
CA VAL A 49 -6.18 -7.44 7.42
C VAL A 49 -5.40 -8.24 6.38
N THR A 50 -4.98 -7.61 5.29
CA THR A 50 -4.38 -8.32 4.14
C THR A 50 -2.87 -8.24 4.06
N GLY A 51 -2.25 -7.35 4.83
CA GLY A 51 -0.81 -7.06 4.76
C GLY A 51 -0.39 -6.29 3.50
N ILE A 52 -1.31 -5.97 2.60
CA ILE A 52 -1.01 -5.18 1.39
C ILE A 52 -0.84 -3.72 1.81
N PRO A 53 0.26 -3.04 1.41
CA PRO A 53 0.48 -1.68 1.82
C PRO A 53 -0.53 -0.70 1.19
N ALA A 54 -0.90 0.32 1.95
CA ALA A 54 -1.92 1.30 1.56
C ALA A 54 -1.65 2.00 0.22
N HIS A 55 -0.39 2.25 -0.12
CA HIS A 55 0.00 2.89 -1.38
C HIS A 55 -0.24 1.98 -2.61
N GLU A 56 -0.23 0.65 -2.44
CA GLU A 56 -0.60 -0.30 -3.49
C GLU A 56 -2.12 -0.40 -3.67
N LEU A 57 -2.87 -0.32 -2.57
CA LEU A 57 -4.34 -0.31 -2.59
C LEU A 57 -4.90 0.96 -3.22
N ARG A 58 -4.17 2.08 -3.08
CA ARG A 58 -4.61 3.39 -3.57
C ARG A 58 -3.46 4.27 -4.05
N PRO A 59 -2.86 3.96 -5.22
CA PRO A 59 -1.80 4.77 -5.82
C PRO A 59 -2.28 6.17 -6.26
N ASP A 60 -3.60 6.40 -6.36
CA ASP A 60 -4.20 7.71 -6.71
C ASP A 60 -3.90 8.81 -5.69
N LYS A 61 -3.65 8.46 -4.42
CA LYS A 61 -3.49 9.40 -3.31
C LYS A 61 -2.16 9.24 -2.59
N PRO A 62 -1.01 9.56 -3.23
CA PRO A 62 0.31 9.46 -2.61
C PRO A 62 0.49 10.41 -1.42
N LYS A 63 -0.30 11.49 -1.33
CA LYS A 63 -0.30 12.41 -0.17
C LYS A 63 -0.91 11.80 1.09
N LEU A 64 -1.91 10.93 0.95
CA LEU A 64 -2.58 10.25 2.07
C LEU A 64 -1.92 8.90 2.38
N PHE A 65 -1.43 8.22 1.35
CA PHE A 65 -0.76 6.92 1.47
C PHE A 65 0.63 7.01 0.82
N PRO A 66 1.59 7.66 1.49
CA PRO A 66 2.94 7.79 0.95
C PRO A 66 3.59 6.42 0.81
N HIS A 67 4.30 6.23 -0.30
CA HIS A 67 5.18 5.07 -0.46
C HIS A 67 6.28 5.15 0.62
N PRO A 68 6.70 4.03 1.26
CA PRO A 68 7.72 4.04 2.31
C PRO A 68 9.06 4.67 1.86
N SER A 69 9.35 4.70 0.56
CA SER A 69 10.51 5.42 0.01
C SER A 69 10.42 6.95 0.18
N LEU A 70 9.21 7.51 0.23
CA LEU A 70 8.94 8.95 0.41
C LEU A 70 8.83 9.33 1.90
N ALA A 71 8.52 8.38 2.79
CA ALA A 71 8.47 8.59 4.23
C ALA A 71 9.87 8.79 4.86
N ARG A 72 10.95 8.44 4.14
CA ARG A 72 12.34 8.67 4.59
C ARG A 72 12.81 10.14 4.54
N THR A 73 11.95 11.07 4.15
CA THR A 73 12.31 12.50 4.04
C THR A 73 12.21 13.27 5.36
N GLY A 74 11.96 12.61 6.50
CA GLY A 74 11.57 13.29 7.75
C GLY A 74 12.53 13.30 8.94
N GLU A 75 13.37 12.27 9.16
CA GLU A 75 14.25 12.21 10.34
C GLU A 75 15.56 11.45 10.07
N VAL A 76 16.55 12.15 9.50
CA VAL A 76 17.97 11.85 9.75
C VAL A 76 18.68 13.15 10.15
N LYS A 77 18.50 13.53 11.42
CA LYS A 77 19.41 14.47 12.07
C LYS A 77 20.70 13.71 12.37
N GLY A 78 21.58 13.60 11.37
CA GLY A 78 22.98 13.19 11.58
C GLY A 78 23.35 11.72 11.31
N LEU A 79 23.08 11.19 10.12
CA LEU A 79 23.90 10.09 9.60
C LEU A 79 24.40 10.40 8.19
N TYR A 80 25.69 10.76 8.18
CA TYR A 80 26.61 10.75 7.07
C TYR A 80 26.35 9.61 6.08
N VAL A 81 26.10 9.96 4.83
CA VAL A 81 26.22 9.05 3.68
C VAL A 81 27.55 9.39 3.01
N PRO A 82 28.61 8.59 3.13
CA PRO A 82 29.80 8.82 2.31
C PRO A 82 29.37 8.62 0.86
N GLU A 83 29.60 9.65 0.04
CA GLU A 83 29.51 9.52 -1.41
C GLU A 83 30.25 8.26 -1.87
N LEU A 84 29.69 7.60 -2.89
CA LEU A 84 30.33 6.52 -3.62
C LEU A 84 31.75 6.93 -4.01
N ARG A 85 32.74 6.55 -3.20
CA ARG A 85 34.10 6.40 -3.67
C ARG A 85 34.13 5.13 -4.50
N SER A 86 33.95 5.29 -5.80
CA SER A 86 34.49 4.38 -6.78
C SER A 86 35.32 5.18 -7.78
N ASP A 87 36.30 5.94 -7.24
CA ASP A 87 37.61 5.98 -7.89
C ASP A 87 38.11 4.53 -7.94
N ARG A 88 37.80 3.84 -9.03
CA ARG A 88 38.62 2.75 -9.50
C ARG A 88 39.50 3.33 -10.59
N ASP A 89 40.77 3.41 -10.23
CA ASP A 89 41.94 3.30 -11.10
C ASP A 89 42.11 4.49 -12.06
N ALA A 90 42.84 5.54 -11.68
CA ALA A 90 44.31 5.56 -11.74
C ALA A 90 44.84 4.98 -13.05
N ILE A 91 45.14 5.87 -14.02
CA ILE A 91 46.40 5.99 -14.77
C ILE A 91 46.55 7.47 -15.14
#